data_AF-T0USJ2-F1
#
_entry.id   AF-T0USJ2-F1
#
_cell.length_a   1.000
_cell.length_b   1.000
_cell.length_c   1.000
_cell.angle_alpha   90.00
_cell.angle_beta   90.00
_cell.angle_gamma   90.00
#
_symmetry.space_group_name_H-M   'P 1'
#
loop_
_entity.id
_entity.type
_entity.pdbx_description
1 polymer ?
#
loop_
_entity_poly.entity_id
_entity_poly.type
_entity_poly.pdbx_seq_one_letter_code
_entity_poly.pdbx_strand_id
1 'polypeptide(L)'
;MQSLTISLSSQSDIVKKEKEIQNGPIFNFYKELIRLRKEMPIISEGSYLPALEDSKQVYAFERHLDGQKLLVLNHFYGSEAEVAIPAEYQAGQVLLSNYEHVELAEKVVLKPYQTLAILVK
;
A
#
# COMPACT_ATOMS: atom_id res chain seq x y z
N MET A 1 -41.00 29.98 27.64
CA MET A 1 -40.30 28.67 27.55
C MET A 1 -40.00 28.41 26.09
N GLN A 2 -38.73 28.55 25.68
CA GLN A 2 -38.24 27.96 24.43
C GLN A 2 -36.96 27.20 24.81
N SER A 3 -37.05 25.89 24.71
CA SER A 3 -36.00 24.92 24.97
C SER A 3 -34.92 25.04 23.90
N LEU A 4 -33.67 25.28 24.33
CA LEU A 4 -32.50 25.09 23.48
C LEU A 4 -32.32 23.57 23.24
N THR A 5 -32.60 23.11 22.03
CA THR A 5 -32.19 21.79 21.57
C THR A 5 -30.77 21.92 21.00
N ILE A 6 -29.77 21.57 21.79
CA ILE A 6 -28.40 21.37 21.29
C ILE A 6 -28.46 20.15 20.36
N SER A 7 -28.22 20.37 19.06
CA SER A 7 -28.20 19.33 18.04
C SER A 7 -27.25 18.20 18.43
N LEU A 8 -27.77 16.98 18.54
CA LEU A 8 -27.06 15.73 18.83
C LEU A 8 -26.04 15.31 17.75
N SER A 9 -25.64 16.20 16.84
CA SER A 9 -24.82 15.87 15.67
C SER A 9 -23.31 15.72 15.95
N SER A 10 -22.78 16.12 17.11
CA SER A 10 -21.32 16.02 17.33
C SER A 10 -20.86 14.66 17.87
N GLN A 11 -21.64 14.01 18.75
CA GLN A 11 -21.19 12.79 19.44
C GLN A 11 -21.22 11.55 18.53
N SER A 12 -22.22 11.45 17.66
CA SER A 12 -22.38 10.35 16.70
C SER A 12 -21.31 10.36 15.62
N ASP A 13 -20.90 11.54 15.15
CA ASP A 13 -19.81 11.69 14.18
C ASP A 13 -18.45 11.33 14.78
N ILE A 14 -18.21 11.68 16.06
CA ILE A 14 -17.00 11.29 16.79
C ILE A 14 -16.93 9.76 16.93
N VAL A 15 -18.02 9.11 17.37
CA VAL A 15 -18.08 7.65 17.54
C VAL A 15 -17.90 6.92 16.20
N LYS A 16 -18.46 7.46 15.10
CA LYS A 16 -18.29 6.88 13.76
C LYS A 16 -16.85 6.97 13.29
N LYS A 17 -16.20 8.13 13.48
CA LYS A 17 -14.79 8.35 13.13
C LYS A 17 -13.85 7.49 13.97
N GLU A 18 -14.11 7.33 15.26
CA GLU A 18 -13.34 6.43 16.14
C GLU A 18 -13.46 4.96 15.70
N LYS A 19 -14.66 4.52 15.31
CA LYS A 19 -14.87 3.15 14.81
C LYS A 19 -14.19 2.90 13.46
N GLU A 20 -14.16 3.89 12.57
CA GLU A 20 -13.37 3.86 11.32
C GLU A 20 -11.86 3.83 11.61
N ILE A 21 -11.37 4.50 12.65
CA ILE A 21 -9.96 4.41 13.04
C ILE A 21 -9.63 3.02 13.60
N GLN A 22 -10.56 2.36 14.29
CA GLN A 22 -10.31 1.05 14.90
C GLN A 22 -10.51 -0.14 13.96
N ASN A 23 -11.24 0.00 12.85
CA ASN A 23 -11.53 -1.11 11.92
C ASN A 23 -11.60 -0.71 10.44
N GLY A 24 -11.23 0.52 10.10
CA GLY A 24 -11.28 1.03 8.73
C GLY A 24 -10.13 0.54 7.85
N PRO A 25 -10.18 0.85 6.55
CA PRO A 25 -9.23 0.35 5.56
C PRO A 25 -7.78 0.71 5.89
N ILE A 26 -7.54 1.93 6.40
CA ILE A 26 -6.21 2.39 6.81
C ILE A 26 -5.67 1.52 7.96
N PHE A 27 -6.46 1.32 9.01
CA PHE A 27 -6.05 0.51 10.16
C PHE A 27 -5.76 -0.94 9.77
N ASN A 28 -6.61 -1.53 8.93
CA ASN A 28 -6.42 -2.88 8.43
C ASN A 28 -5.15 -2.99 7.58
N PHE A 29 -4.87 -2.00 6.73
CA PHE A 29 -3.65 -1.94 5.94
C PHE A 29 -2.39 -1.87 6.82
N TYR A 30 -2.40 -1.06 7.88
CA TYR A 30 -1.28 -1.00 8.84
C TYR A 30 -1.11 -2.28 9.65
N LYS A 31 -2.21 -2.92 10.07
CA LYS A 31 -2.15 -4.24 10.72
C LYS A 31 -1.49 -5.26 9.80
N GLU A 32 -1.83 -5.24 8.51
CA GLU A 32 -1.25 -6.14 7.53
C GLU A 32 0.24 -5.86 7.28
N LEU A 33 0.65 -4.60 7.16
CA LEU A 33 2.06 -4.22 7.10
C LEU A 33 2.87 -4.75 8.30
N ILE A 34 2.34 -4.60 9.51
CA ILE A 34 3.00 -5.07 10.73
C ILE A 34 3.09 -6.60 10.74
N ARG A 35 2.01 -7.29 10.33
CA ARG A 35 1.97 -8.75 10.22
C ARG A 35 3.04 -9.23 9.24
N LEU A 36 3.04 -8.70 8.02
CA LEU A 36 4.01 -9.04 6.98
C LEU A 36 5.45 -8.80 7.45
N ARG A 37 5.74 -7.64 8.07
CA ARG A 37 7.09 -7.35 8.58
C ARG A 37 7.57 -8.33 9.64
N LYS A 38 6.67 -8.89 10.47
CA LYS A 38 7.01 -9.88 11.50
C LYS A 38 7.20 -11.28 10.91
N GLU A 39 6.42 -11.62 9.90
CA GLU A 39 6.40 -12.97 9.32
C GLU A 39 7.42 -13.15 8.18
N MET A 40 7.83 -12.05 7.53
CA MET A 40 8.66 -12.09 6.33
C MET A 40 9.98 -11.33 6.53
N PRO A 41 11.09 -12.03 6.84
CA PRO A 41 12.39 -11.40 7.09
C PRO A 41 12.88 -10.51 5.94
N ILE A 42 12.51 -10.79 4.69
CA ILE A 42 12.84 -9.94 3.54
C ILE A 42 12.38 -8.48 3.70
N ILE A 43 11.33 -8.22 4.48
CA ILE A 43 10.81 -6.87 4.73
C ILE A 43 11.63 -6.11 5.79
N SER A 44 12.15 -6.82 6.80
CA SER A 44 12.90 -6.21 7.91
C SER A 44 14.41 -6.22 7.69
N GLU A 45 14.94 -7.32 7.14
CA GLU A 45 16.36 -7.65 7.03
C GLU A 45 16.86 -7.68 5.59
N GLY A 46 15.94 -7.76 4.62
CA GLY A 46 16.30 -7.69 3.21
C GLY A 46 17.02 -6.39 2.88
N SER A 47 17.96 -6.50 1.94
CA SER A 47 18.73 -5.37 1.40
C SER A 47 17.82 -4.27 0.86
N TYR A 48 18.39 -3.10 0.58
CA TYR A 48 17.69 -2.00 -0.07
C TYR A 48 18.43 -1.65 -1.36
N LEU A 49 17.72 -1.74 -2.49
CA LEU A 49 18.22 -1.33 -3.79
C LEU A 49 17.19 -0.38 -4.43
N PRO A 50 17.57 0.83 -4.84
CA PRO A 50 16.69 1.68 -5.65
C PRO A 50 16.26 0.96 -6.93
N ALA A 51 15.02 1.20 -7.36
CA ALA A 51 14.49 0.68 -8.61
C ALA A 51 13.73 1.79 -9.33
N LEU A 52 13.66 1.71 -10.66
CA LEU A 52 12.95 2.68 -11.52
C LEU A 52 13.32 4.14 -11.21
N GLU A 53 14.61 4.42 -10.99
CA GLU A 53 15.12 5.73 -10.54
C GLU A 53 14.78 6.88 -11.50
N ASP A 54 14.57 6.58 -12.79
CA ASP A 54 14.16 7.56 -13.79
C ASP A 54 12.67 7.99 -13.66
N SER A 55 11.89 7.29 -12.85
CA SER A 55 10.48 7.60 -12.65
C SER A 55 10.31 8.86 -11.80
N LYS A 56 9.61 9.85 -12.35
CA LYS A 56 9.25 11.09 -11.64
C LYS A 56 8.03 10.94 -10.73
N GLN A 57 7.25 9.87 -10.92
CA GLN A 57 5.94 9.68 -10.29
C GLN A 57 5.87 8.50 -9.32
N VAL A 58 6.86 7.60 -9.37
CA VAL A 58 6.83 6.35 -8.62
C VAL A 58 8.14 6.18 -7.90
N TYR A 59 8.08 6.10 -6.58
CA TYR A 59 9.20 5.72 -5.75
C TYR A 59 9.23 4.21 -5.62
N ALA A 60 10.26 3.60 -6.20
CA ALA A 60 10.39 2.15 -6.23
C ALA A 60 11.74 1.69 -5.66
N PHE A 61 11.71 0.51 -5.07
CA PHE A 61 12.90 -0.15 -4.56
C PHE A 61 12.67 -1.66 -4.48
N GLU A 62 13.78 -2.38 -4.48
CA GLU A 62 13.82 -3.82 -4.25
C GLU A 62 14.38 -4.14 -2.87
N ARG A 63 13.90 -5.25 -2.31
CA ARG A 63 14.54 -5.92 -1.19
C ARG A 63 14.92 -7.33 -1.57
N HIS A 64 16.17 -7.71 -1.34
CA HIS A 64 16.65 -9.09 -1.57
C HIS A 64 17.06 -9.75 -0.26
N LEU A 65 16.65 -11.01 -0.06
CA LEU A 65 17.07 -11.87 1.05
C LEU A 65 16.87 -13.34 0.69
N ASP A 66 17.85 -14.19 0.95
CA ASP A 66 17.77 -15.67 0.79
C ASP A 66 17.19 -16.13 -0.56
N GLY A 67 17.66 -15.52 -1.66
CA GLY A 67 17.21 -15.83 -3.02
C GLY A 67 15.87 -15.20 -3.43
N GLN A 68 15.11 -14.66 -2.47
CA GLN A 68 13.85 -13.98 -2.74
C GLN A 68 14.09 -12.51 -3.09
N LYS A 69 13.20 -11.94 -3.91
CA LYS A 69 13.17 -10.51 -4.20
C LYS A 69 11.77 -9.92 -4.03
N LEU A 70 11.72 -8.71 -3.50
CA LEU A 70 10.49 -7.96 -3.28
C LEU A 70 10.61 -6.60 -3.96
N LEU A 71 9.87 -6.39 -5.04
CA LEU A 71 9.71 -5.08 -5.67
C LEU A 71 8.59 -4.32 -4.97
N VAL A 72 8.89 -3.11 -4.48
CA VAL A 72 7.91 -2.22 -3.86
C VAL A 72 7.79 -0.97 -4.72
N LEU A 73 6.56 -0.63 -5.11
CA LEU A 73 6.19 0.54 -5.89
C LEU A 73 5.31 1.44 -5.04
N ASN A 74 5.65 2.71 -4.92
CA ASN A 74 4.82 3.71 -4.24
C ASN A 74 4.56 4.88 -5.18
N HIS A 75 3.31 5.05 -5.59
CA HIS A 75 2.87 6.22 -6.31
C HIS A 75 2.45 7.30 -5.30
N PHE A 76 3.07 8.48 -5.33
CA PHE A 76 2.81 9.53 -4.34
C PHE A 76 1.97 10.70 -4.87
N TYR A 77 1.40 10.57 -6.06
CA TYR A 77 0.64 11.65 -6.70
C TYR A 77 -0.84 11.30 -6.82
N GLY A 78 -1.64 12.33 -7.07
CA GLY A 78 -3.09 12.24 -7.26
C GLY A 78 -3.53 11.83 -8.67
N SER A 79 -2.59 11.55 -9.57
CA SER A 79 -2.83 11.12 -10.96
C SER A 79 -2.67 9.61 -11.11
N GLU A 80 -2.91 9.07 -12.31
CA GLU A 80 -2.47 7.71 -12.64
C GLU A 80 -1.03 7.74 -13.15
N ALA A 81 -0.29 6.65 -12.94
CA ALA A 81 1.05 6.48 -13.47
C ALA A 81 1.20 5.08 -14.10
N GLU A 82 1.53 5.02 -15.39
CA GLU A 82 1.91 3.77 -16.05
C GLU A 82 3.36 3.42 -15.69
N VAL A 83 3.59 2.16 -15.32
CA VAL A 83 4.89 1.63 -14.93
C VAL A 83 5.17 0.35 -15.67
N ALA A 84 6.36 0.24 -16.27
CA ALA A 84 6.85 -1.02 -16.81
C ALA A 84 7.36 -1.91 -15.67
N ILE A 85 6.77 -3.08 -15.49
CA ILE A 85 7.16 -4.06 -14.49
C ILE A 85 8.26 -4.96 -15.09
N PRO A 86 9.43 -5.09 -14.45
CA PRO A 86 10.48 -5.97 -14.95
C PRO A 86 9.98 -7.41 -15.09
N ALA A 87 10.41 -8.10 -16.15
CA ALA A 87 9.88 -9.42 -16.55
C ALA A 87 9.84 -10.45 -15.41
N GLU A 88 10.84 -10.44 -14.52
CA GLU A 88 10.90 -11.36 -13.39
C GLU A 88 9.74 -11.17 -12.40
N TYR A 89 9.20 -9.97 -12.25
CA TYR A 89 8.10 -9.66 -11.32
C TYR A 89 6.71 -9.83 -11.93
N GLN A 90 6.57 -9.96 -13.25
CA GLN A 90 5.26 -10.00 -13.93
C GLN A 90 4.44 -11.25 -13.55
N ALA A 91 5.11 -12.34 -13.21
CA ALA A 91 4.48 -13.57 -12.69
C ALA A 91 4.63 -13.72 -11.17
N GLY A 92 5.04 -12.66 -10.47
CA GLY A 92 5.23 -12.65 -9.03
C GLY A 92 3.92 -12.67 -8.24
N GLN A 93 4.04 -12.82 -6.92
CA GLN A 93 2.92 -12.74 -6.01
C GLN A 93 2.74 -11.30 -5.52
N VAL A 94 1.55 -10.72 -5.73
CA VAL A 94 1.17 -9.48 -5.04
C VAL A 94 0.99 -9.75 -3.55
N LEU A 95 1.89 -9.23 -2.72
CA LEU A 95 1.82 -9.39 -1.26
C LEU A 95 0.91 -8.34 -0.62
N LEU A 96 0.94 -7.12 -1.13
CA LEU A 96 0.24 -5.99 -0.55
C LEU A 96 -0.09 -4.94 -1.62
N SER A 97 -1.32 -4.45 -1.55
CA SER A 97 -1.77 -3.26 -2.28
C SER A 97 -2.83 -2.56 -1.44
N ASN A 98 -2.86 -1.22 -1.47
CA ASN A 98 -3.95 -0.43 -0.86
C ASN A 98 -5.14 -0.23 -1.82
N TYR A 99 -5.06 -0.79 -3.02
CA TYR A 99 -6.16 -0.92 -3.98
C TYR A 99 -6.45 -2.41 -4.25
N GLU A 100 -7.72 -2.74 -4.45
CA GLU A 100 -8.17 -4.09 -4.79
C GLU A 100 -7.86 -4.44 -6.25
N HIS A 101 -7.86 -5.73 -6.58
CA HIS A 101 -7.74 -6.26 -7.94
C HIS A 101 -6.53 -5.73 -8.74
N VAL A 102 -5.32 -6.03 -8.25
CA VAL A 102 -4.10 -5.76 -9.02
C VAL A 102 -3.82 -6.91 -9.97
N GLU A 103 -3.87 -6.62 -11.27
CA GLU A 103 -3.41 -7.54 -12.31
C GLU A 103 -1.98 -7.17 -12.69
N LEU A 104 -1.07 -8.14 -12.58
CA LEU A 104 0.30 -7.97 -13.01
C LEU A 104 0.41 -8.22 -14.52
N ALA A 105 1.07 -7.30 -15.20
CA ALA A 105 1.39 -7.36 -16.61
C ALA A 105 2.70 -6.62 -16.85
N GLU A 106 3.19 -6.64 -18.10
CA GLU A 106 4.37 -5.85 -18.49
C GLU A 106 4.22 -4.37 -18.16
N LYS A 107 2.99 -3.84 -18.27
CA LYS A 107 2.64 -2.49 -17.89
C LYS A 107 1.51 -2.51 -16.88
N VAL A 108 1.70 -1.80 -15.77
CA VAL A 108 0.69 -1.64 -14.74
C VAL A 108 0.37 -0.15 -14.59
N VAL A 109 -0.90 0.18 -14.52
CA VAL A 109 -1.37 1.53 -14.20
C VAL A 109 -1.58 1.63 -12.69
N LEU A 110 -0.67 2.34 -12.02
CA LEU A 110 -0.83 2.67 -10.60
C LEU A 110 -1.88 3.77 -10.45
N LYS A 111 -2.84 3.52 -9.57
CA LYS A 111 -3.87 4.47 -9.15
C LYS A 111 -3.26 5.56 -8.25
N PRO A 112 -3.96 6.70 -8.08
CA PRO A 112 -3.54 7.75 -7.16
C PRO A 112 -3.16 7.18 -5.80
N TYR A 113 -1.98 7.53 -5.28
CA TYR A 113 -1.50 7.06 -3.98
C TYR A 113 -1.39 5.53 -3.81
N GLN A 114 -1.30 4.75 -4.90
CA GLN A 114 -1.21 3.30 -4.81
C GLN A 114 0.19 2.83 -4.38
N THR A 115 0.21 1.94 -3.39
CA THR A 115 1.34 1.08 -3.07
C THR A 115 1.09 -0.31 -3.67
N LEU A 116 2.13 -0.91 -4.26
CA LEU A 116 2.10 -2.28 -4.78
C LEU A 116 3.41 -2.99 -4.41
N ALA A 117 3.32 -4.14 -3.75
CA ALA A 117 4.46 -4.98 -3.39
C ALA A 117 4.37 -6.35 -4.05
N ILE A 118 5.39 -6.72 -4.84
CA ILE A 118 5.43 -7.94 -5.66
C ILE A 118 6.63 -8.80 -5.22
N LEU A 119 6.36 -10.02 -4.77
CA LEU A 119 7.36 -11.00 -4.35
C LEU A 119 7.65 -12.01 -5.45
N VAL A 120 8.92 -12.32 -5.64
CA VAL A 120 9.40 -13.44 -6.46
C VAL A 120 10.38 -14.29 -5.63
N LYS A 121 10.45 -15.58 -5.96
CA LYS A 121 11.27 -16.58 -5.25
C LYS A 121 12.19 -17.29 -6.23
#